data_AF-A0A962Y4X5-F1
#
_entry.id   AF-A0A962Y4X5-F1
#
_cell.length_a   1.000
_cell.length_b   1.000
_cell.length_c   1.000
_cell.angle_alpha   90.00
_cell.angle_beta   90.00
_cell.angle_gamma   90.00
#
_symmetry.space_group_name_H-M   'P 1'
#
loop_
_entity.id
_entity.type
_entity.pdbx_description
1 polymer ?
#
loop_
_entity_poly.entity_id
_entity_poly.type
_entity_poly.pdbx_seq_one_letter_code
_entity_poly.pdbx_strand_id
1 'polypeptide(L)'
;LKMKQLQKGVVQLSEEGATQVFRPLRNNDLILGAVGVLQFDVAAHRLKGEYGVDAVVEAIGVQAARWVVCKDDKELKRFREKAYENLAEDGDGQLVYLAPTRVNLNLTIERWPDIRFLATREL
;
A
#
# COMPACT_ATOMS: atom_id res chain seq x y z
N LEU A 1 5.67 8.15 -21.21
CA LEU A 1 7.08 8.49 -20.84
C LEU A 1 7.23 8.86 -19.36
N LYS A 2 6.40 9.74 -18.78
CA LYS A 2 6.52 10.13 -17.35
C LYS A 2 6.09 9.07 -16.33
N MET A 3 5.14 8.19 -16.66
CA MET A 3 4.66 7.14 -15.74
C MET A 3 5.78 6.17 -15.28
N LYS A 4 6.68 5.78 -16.19
CA LYS A 4 7.82 4.92 -15.84
C LYS A 4 8.79 5.62 -14.87
N GLN A 5 9.00 6.92 -15.05
CA GLN A 5 9.83 7.72 -14.14
C GLN A 5 9.16 7.89 -12.78
N LEU A 6 7.83 8.10 -12.76
CA LEU A 6 7.05 8.16 -11.52
C LEU A 6 7.18 6.85 -10.74
N GLN A 7 6.93 5.71 -11.38
CA GLN A 7 7.07 4.39 -10.74
C GLN A 7 8.47 4.18 -10.19
N LYS A 8 9.51 4.48 -10.98
CA LYS A 8 10.91 4.35 -10.54
C LYS A 8 11.20 5.24 -9.33
N GLY A 9 10.80 6.52 -9.39
CA GLY A 9 11.05 7.47 -8.30
C GLY A 9 10.33 7.08 -7.02
N VAL A 10 9.06 6.69 -7.09
CA VAL A 10 8.28 6.27 -5.92
C VAL A 10 8.87 5.02 -5.27
N VAL A 11 9.31 4.04 -6.06
CA VAL A 11 9.96 2.83 -5.53
C VAL A 11 11.26 3.17 -4.82
N GLN A 12 12.11 4.00 -5.44
CA GLN A 12 13.38 4.39 -4.83
C GLN A 12 13.19 5.19 -3.53
N LEU A 13 12.20 6.10 -3.50
CA LEU A 13 11.80 6.80 -2.27
C LEU A 13 11.32 5.85 -1.17
N SER A 14 10.66 4.76 -1.57
CA SER A 14 10.22 3.72 -0.62
C SER A 14 11.41 2.91 -0.08
N GLU A 15 12.38 2.57 -0.92
CA GLU A 15 13.61 1.86 -0.52
C GLU A 15 14.46 2.69 0.46
N GLU A 16 14.46 4.01 0.30
CA GLU A 16 15.14 4.95 1.20
C GLU A 16 14.37 5.23 2.50
N GLY A 17 13.18 4.64 2.67
CA GLY A 17 12.34 4.81 3.86
C GLY A 17 11.66 6.18 3.96
N ALA A 18 11.66 6.98 2.89
CA ALA A 18 11.02 8.30 2.90
C ALA A 18 9.49 8.18 2.96
N THR A 19 8.92 7.19 2.28
CA THR A 19 7.49 6.84 2.29
C THR A 19 7.33 5.33 2.15
N GLN A 20 6.11 4.82 2.31
CA GLN A 20 5.73 3.49 1.84
C GLN A 20 4.97 3.63 0.52
N VAL A 21 5.07 2.64 -0.36
CA VAL A 21 4.25 2.54 -1.57
C VAL A 21 3.37 1.29 -1.51
N PHE A 22 2.11 1.44 -1.90
CA PHE A 22 1.19 0.33 -2.12
C PHE A 22 0.61 0.40 -3.53
N ARG A 23 0.52 -0.75 -4.19
CA ARG A 23 0.00 -0.93 -5.55
C ARG A 23 -1.27 -1.78 -5.46
N PRO A 24 -2.47 -1.18 -5.53
CA PRO A 24 -3.72 -1.93 -5.50
C PRO A 24 -3.75 -3.00 -6.59
N LEU A 25 -4.30 -4.18 -6.30
CA LEU A 25 -4.43 -5.24 -7.29
C LEU A 25 -5.45 -4.86 -8.39
N ARG A 26 -6.46 -4.08 -8.01
CA ARG A 26 -7.59 -3.72 -8.88
C ARG A 26 -7.26 -2.72 -10.00
N ASN A 27 -6.18 -1.95 -9.88
CA ASN A 27 -5.85 -0.90 -10.84
C ASN A 27 -4.33 -0.61 -10.87
N ASN A 28 -3.92 0.42 -11.61
CA ASN A 28 -2.50 0.81 -11.74
C ASN A 28 -2.14 2.03 -10.89
N ASP A 29 -2.94 2.35 -9.87
CA ASP A 29 -2.69 3.51 -9.02
C ASP A 29 -1.48 3.25 -8.11
N LEU A 30 -0.82 4.34 -7.69
CA LEU A 30 0.22 4.30 -6.68
C LEU A 30 -0.29 5.00 -5.44
N ILE A 31 -0.38 4.26 -4.33
CA ILE A 31 -0.78 4.79 -3.04
C ILE A 31 0.47 5.03 -2.21
N LEU A 32 0.61 6.24 -1.68
CA LEU A 32 1.67 6.58 -0.74
C LEU A 32 1.18 6.41 0.69
N GLY A 33 1.96 5.71 1.52
CA GLY A 33 1.76 5.59 2.95
C GLY A 33 2.81 6.42 3.70
N ALA A 34 2.36 7.20 4.69
CA ALA A 34 3.24 8.00 5.53
C ALA A 34 2.74 8.02 6.98
N VAL A 35 3.67 8.16 7.93
CA VAL A 35 3.35 8.38 9.35
C VAL A 35 3.00 9.86 9.58
N GLY A 36 3.68 10.77 8.86
CA GLY A 36 3.45 12.21 8.93
C GLY A 36 3.11 12.81 7.56
N VAL A 37 2.19 13.78 7.54
CA VAL A 37 1.70 14.43 6.31
C VAL A 37 2.83 15.07 5.49
N LEU A 38 3.84 15.63 6.15
CA LEU A 38 5.00 16.27 5.49
C LEU A 38 5.76 15.32 4.55
N GLN A 39 5.71 14.01 4.80
CA GLN A 39 6.39 13.03 3.94
C GLN A 39 5.80 13.01 2.52
N PHE A 40 4.52 13.35 2.35
CA PHE A 40 3.90 13.49 1.02
C PHE A 40 4.49 14.67 0.25
N ASP A 41 4.65 15.83 0.91
CA ASP A 41 5.24 17.02 0.30
C ASP A 41 6.71 16.78 -0.07
N VAL A 42 7.46 16.11 0.82
CA VAL A 42 8.86 15.73 0.57
C VAL A 42 8.95 14.78 -0.63
N ALA A 43 8.08 13.76 -0.71
CA ALA A 43 8.06 12.84 -1.84
C ALA A 43 7.75 13.56 -3.16
N ALA A 44 6.74 14.42 -3.19
CA ALA A 44 6.40 15.20 -4.38
C ALA A 44 7.55 16.13 -4.82
N HIS A 45 8.21 16.80 -3.87
CA HIS A 45 9.37 17.65 -4.15
C HIS A 45 10.54 16.86 -4.73
N ARG A 46 10.86 15.70 -4.15
CA ARG A 46 11.94 14.83 -4.63
C ARG A 46 11.64 14.23 -6.00
N LEU A 47 10.40 13.79 -6.26
CA LEU A 47 9.97 13.32 -7.58
C LEU A 47 10.19 14.37 -8.66
N LYS A 48 9.93 15.64 -8.33
CA LYS A 48 10.15 16.76 -9.25
C LYS A 48 11.64 17.05 -9.45
N GLY A 49 12.43 17.10 -8.37
CA GLY A 49 13.85 17.44 -8.41
C GLY A 49 14.74 16.35 -9.03
N GLU A 50 14.54 15.09 -8.61
CA GLU A 50 15.41 13.96 -8.99
C GLU A 50 14.95 13.26 -10.28
N TYR A 51 13.64 13.27 -10.56
CA TYR A 51 13.06 12.48 -11.66
C TYR A 51 12.32 13.33 -12.69
N GLY A 52 12.19 14.65 -12.48
CA GLY A 52 11.47 15.55 -13.39
C GLY A 52 9.97 15.25 -13.48
N VAL A 53 9.41 14.59 -12.45
CA VAL A 53 8.00 14.21 -12.40
C VAL A 53 7.24 15.21 -11.54
N ASP A 54 6.28 15.90 -12.15
CA ASP A 54 5.32 16.72 -11.40
C ASP A 54 4.19 15.79 -10.91
N ALA A 55 4.22 15.46 -9.62
CA ALA A 55 3.30 14.53 -8.98
C ALA A 55 2.26 15.29 -8.15
N VAL A 56 0.99 14.88 -8.26
CA VAL A 56 -0.11 15.38 -7.45
C VAL A 56 -0.51 14.29 -6.47
N VAL A 57 -0.63 14.64 -5.19
CA VAL A 57 -1.08 13.73 -4.14
C VAL A 57 -2.55 14.01 -3.85
N GLU A 58 -3.38 12.98 -3.97
CA GLU A 58 -4.81 13.05 -3.66
C GLU A 58 -5.13 12.15 -2.46
N ALA A 59 -6.01 12.63 -1.59
CA ALA A 59 -6.48 11.85 -0.46
C ALA A 59 -7.40 10.72 -0.95
N ILE A 60 -7.21 9.53 -0.40
CA ILE A 60 -8.01 8.34 -0.72
C ILE A 60 -8.79 7.87 0.51
N GLY A 61 -9.86 7.12 0.27
CA GLY A 61 -10.68 6.50 1.32
C GLY A 61 -10.05 5.28 1.96
N VAL A 62 -8.82 5.38 2.47
CA VAL A 62 -8.11 4.31 3.21
C VAL A 62 -7.76 4.82 4.60
N GLN A 63 -8.18 4.10 5.64
CA GLN A 63 -7.92 4.46 7.04
C GLN A 63 -6.81 3.62 7.69
N ALA A 64 -6.57 2.40 7.20
CA ALA A 64 -5.53 1.54 7.74
C ALA A 64 -4.98 0.59 6.68
N ALA A 65 -3.67 0.37 6.71
CA ALA A 65 -3.00 -0.71 5.97
C ALA A 65 -2.58 -1.81 6.95
N ARG A 66 -2.76 -3.08 6.57
CA ARG A 66 -2.30 -4.24 7.35
C ARG A 66 -1.63 -5.25 6.44
N TRP A 67 -0.43 -5.69 6.78
CA TRP A 67 0.20 -6.81 6.09
C TRP A 67 -0.56 -8.09 6.39
N VAL A 68 -0.78 -8.89 5.34
CA VAL A 68 -1.57 -10.11 5.40
C VAL A 68 -0.63 -11.31 5.45
N VAL A 69 -0.72 -12.09 6.51
CA VAL A 69 0.08 -13.30 6.69
C VAL A 69 -0.85 -14.48 7.00
N CYS A 70 -0.79 -15.52 6.18
CA CYS A 70 -1.53 -16.75 6.40
C CYS A 70 -0.59 -17.95 6.21
N LYS A 71 -0.81 -19.02 6.98
CA LYS A 71 -0.04 -20.27 6.85
C LYS A 71 -0.67 -21.25 5.85
N ASP A 72 -1.95 -21.07 5.52
CA ASP A 72 -2.69 -21.92 4.59
C ASP A 72 -2.87 -21.20 3.24
N ASP A 73 -2.22 -21.71 2.20
CA ASP A 73 -2.28 -21.15 0.86
C ASP A 73 -3.69 -21.18 0.24
N LYS A 74 -4.51 -22.18 0.57
CA LYS A 74 -5.88 -22.28 0.07
C LYS A 74 -6.73 -21.17 0.67
N GLU A 75 -6.56 -20.94 1.97
CA GLU A 75 -7.26 -19.87 2.69
C GLU A 75 -6.82 -18.49 2.20
N LEU A 76 -5.51 -18.28 2.02
CA LEU A 76 -4.96 -17.05 1.48
C LEU A 76 -5.48 -16.76 0.06
N LYS A 77 -5.55 -17.79 -0.79
CA LYS A 77 -6.11 -17.65 -2.15
C LYS A 77 -7.58 -17.24 -2.10
N ARG A 78 -8.39 -17.89 -1.25
CA ARG A 78 -9.81 -17.55 -1.07
C ARG A 78 -9.98 -16.11 -0.58
N PHE A 79 -9.12 -15.66 0.33
CA PHE A 79 -9.10 -14.29 0.80
C PHE A 79 -8.72 -13.31 -0.32
N ARG A 80 -7.66 -13.60 -1.09
CA ARG A 80 -7.24 -12.79 -2.24
C ARG A 80 -8.38 -12.55 -3.22
N GLU A 81 -9.18 -13.57 -3.51
CA GLU A 81 -10.34 -13.44 -4.40
C GLU A 81 -11.48 -12.61 -3.78
N LYS A 82 -11.79 -12.83 -2.50
CA LYS A 82 -12.93 -12.17 -1.83
C LYS A 82 -12.65 -10.72 -1.41
N ALA A 83 -11.40 -10.40 -1.10
CA ALA A 83 -10.97 -9.09 -0.62
C ALA A 83 -10.26 -8.26 -1.70
N TYR A 84 -10.22 -8.73 -2.94
CA TYR A 84 -9.46 -8.18 -4.08
C TYR A 84 -9.48 -6.65 -4.18
N GLU A 85 -10.67 -6.04 -4.06
CA GLU A 85 -10.85 -4.59 -4.15
C GLU A 85 -10.07 -3.77 -3.11
N ASN A 86 -9.76 -4.39 -1.98
CA ASN A 86 -9.06 -3.78 -0.86
C ASN A 86 -7.63 -4.35 -0.70
N LEU A 87 -7.12 -5.08 -1.70
CA LEU A 87 -5.78 -5.64 -1.65
C LEU A 87 -4.79 -4.84 -2.50
N ALA A 88 -3.58 -4.77 -1.99
CA ALA A 88 -2.44 -4.16 -2.65
C ALA A 88 -1.16 -4.96 -2.37
N GLU A 89 -0.13 -4.68 -3.14
CA GLU A 89 1.25 -5.09 -2.85
C GLU A 89 2.06 -3.89 -2.41
N ASP A 90 2.93 -4.06 -1.40
CA ASP A 90 3.89 -3.03 -1.03
C ASP A 90 5.11 -2.99 -1.96
N GLY A 91 6.10 -2.15 -1.62
CA GLY A 91 7.36 -2.03 -2.37
C GLY A 91 8.12 -3.35 -2.54
N ASP A 92 7.97 -4.28 -1.58
CA ASP A 92 8.64 -5.59 -1.55
C ASP A 92 7.75 -6.73 -2.07
N GLY A 93 6.61 -6.40 -2.67
CA GLY A 93 5.66 -7.38 -3.20
C GLY A 93 4.87 -8.12 -2.10
N GLN A 94 4.87 -7.65 -0.86
CA GLN A 94 4.08 -8.27 0.20
C GLN A 94 2.63 -7.84 0.13
N LEU A 95 1.73 -8.77 0.43
CA LEU A 95 0.29 -8.52 0.38
C LEU A 95 -0.16 -7.64 1.54
N VAL A 96 -0.90 -6.59 1.21
CA VAL A 96 -1.44 -5.59 2.14
C VAL A 96 -2.94 -5.47 1.95
N TYR A 97 -3.68 -5.49 3.06
CA TYR A 97 -5.08 -5.12 3.12
C TYR A 97 -5.23 -3.63 3.42
N LEU A 98 -5.84 -2.89 2.50
CA LEU A 98 -6.16 -1.48 2.59
C LEU A 98 -7.60 -1.31 3.08
N ALA A 99 -7.76 -1.13 4.39
CA ALA A 99 -9.06 -1.00 5.01
C ALA A 99 -9.64 0.41 4.79
N PRO A 100 -10.83 0.55 4.19
CA PRO A 100 -11.47 1.86 4.03
C PRO A 100 -11.93 2.44 5.38
N THR A 101 -12.31 1.57 6.33
CA THR A 101 -12.72 1.98 7.68
C THR A 101 -12.23 0.99 8.73
N ARG A 102 -12.15 1.43 10.00
CA ARG A 102 -11.87 0.55 11.15
C ARG A 102 -12.91 -0.57 11.32
N VAL A 103 -14.19 -0.27 11.09
CA VAL A 103 -15.26 -1.27 11.18
C VAL A 103 -15.09 -2.36 10.13
N ASN A 104 -14.78 -1.98 8.89
CA ASN A 104 -14.51 -2.94 7.82
C ASN A 104 -13.28 -3.81 8.14
N LEU A 105 -12.22 -3.23 8.70
CA LEU A 105 -11.04 -3.99 9.14
C LEU A 105 -11.44 -5.06 10.17
N ASN A 106 -12.16 -4.67 11.22
CA ASN A 106 -12.55 -5.60 12.30
C ASN A 106 -13.43 -6.74 11.78
N LEU A 107 -14.44 -6.43 10.96
CA LEU A 107 -15.29 -7.45 10.33
C LEU A 107 -14.50 -8.39 9.41
N THR A 108 -13.46 -7.89 8.76
CA THR A 108 -12.58 -8.72 7.92
C THR A 108 -11.74 -9.65 8.77
N ILE A 109 -11.17 -9.16 9.88
CA ILE A 109 -10.41 -9.98 10.84
C ILE A 109 -11.30 -11.10 11.42
N GLU A 110 -12.53 -10.77 11.82
CA GLU A 110 -13.49 -11.76 12.34
C GLU A 110 -13.89 -12.82 11.30
N ARG A 111 -14.04 -12.41 10.03
CA ARG A 111 -14.40 -13.32 8.93
C ARG A 111 -13.26 -14.25 8.52
N TRP A 112 -12.02 -13.85 8.76
CA TRP A 112 -10.82 -14.55 8.33
C TRP A 112 -9.88 -14.83 9.52
N PRO A 113 -10.31 -15.66 10.49
CA PRO A 113 -9.57 -15.86 11.75
C PRO A 113 -8.19 -16.51 11.56
N ASP A 114 -8.01 -17.27 10.48
CA ASP A 114 -6.72 -17.94 10.15
C ASP A 114 -5.72 -17.01 9.43
N ILE A 115 -6.13 -15.77 9.15
CA ILE A 115 -5.31 -14.74 8.51
C ILE A 115 -4.91 -13.71 9.56
N ARG A 116 -3.60 -13.47 9.65
CA ARG A 116 -3.05 -12.41 10.52
C ARG A 116 -2.95 -11.10 9.75
N PHE A 117 -3.43 -10.04 10.39
CA PHE A 117 -3.39 -8.67 9.88
C PHE A 117 -2.42 -7.84 10.72
N LEU A 118 -1.19 -7.67 10.26
CA LEU A 118 -0.11 -7.05 11.02
C LEU A 118 -0.07 -5.53 10.80
N ALA A 119 0.07 -4.77 11.88
CA ALA A 119 0.20 -3.31 11.84
C ALA A 119 1.64 -2.84 11.56
N THR A 120 2.61 -3.72 11.75
CA THR A 120 4.04 -3.50 11.51
C THR A 120 4.63 -4.74 10.84
N ARG A 121 5.72 -4.54 10.12
CA ARG A 121 6.55 -5.60 9.56
C ARG A 121 8.02 -5.24 9.81
N GLU A 122 8.85 -6.27 9.98
CA GLU A 122 10.30 -6.10 9.88
C GLU A 122 10.67 -5.92 8.41
N LEU A 123 11.59 -4.98 8.15
CA LEU A 123 12.15 -4.68 6.83
C LEU A 123 13.24 -5.70 6.49
#